data_AF-A0A3S9P0L5-F1
#
_entry.id   AF-A0A3S9P0L5-F1
#
_cell.length_a   1.000
_cell.length_b   1.000
_cell.length_c   1.000
_cell.angle_alpha   90.00
_cell.angle_beta   90.00
_cell.angle_gamma   90.00
#
_symmetry.space_group_name_H-M   'P 1'
#
loop_
_entity.id
_entity.type
_entity.pdbx_description
1 polymer ?
#
loop_
_entity_poly.entity_id
_entity_poly.type
_entity_poly.pdbx_seq_one_letter_code
_entity_poly.pdbx_strand_id
1 'polypeptide(L)'
;MALGKKTGGRVKGSVNRSTKNIRFILGDLLEESLNGLQEDLKALEPKERLEVMIKLLPYVSPKIDSVKYNDPDSAFNIEEWDNT
;
A
#
# COMPACT_ATOMS: atom_id res chain seq x y z
N MET A 1 -44.98 -22.68 -7.14
CA MET A 1 -44.00 -21.82 -6.45
C MET A 1 -42.60 -22.34 -6.79
N ALA A 2 -41.91 -21.75 -7.77
CA ALA A 2 -40.55 -22.16 -8.11
C ALA A 2 -39.57 -21.41 -7.18
N LEU A 3 -38.89 -22.13 -6.30
CA LEU A 3 -37.84 -21.55 -5.44
C LEU A 3 -36.70 -21.05 -6.34
N GLY A 4 -36.55 -19.73 -6.47
CA GLY A 4 -35.52 -19.06 -7.24
C GLY A 4 -34.11 -19.20 -6.64
N LYS A 5 -33.63 -20.44 -6.46
CA LYS A 5 -32.22 -20.70 -6.14
C LYS A 5 -31.44 -20.73 -7.46
N LYS A 6 -30.46 -19.83 -7.61
CA LYS A 6 -29.58 -19.79 -8.80
C LYS A 6 -28.77 -21.09 -8.88
N THR A 7 -29.03 -21.93 -9.88
CA THR A 7 -28.44 -23.28 -10.03
C THR A 7 -27.30 -23.40 -11.05
N GLY A 8 -26.63 -22.31 -11.43
CA GLY A 8 -25.48 -22.45 -12.35
C GLY A 8 -24.96 -21.16 -12.95
N GLY A 9 -24.16 -20.40 -12.19
CA GLY A 9 -23.44 -19.23 -12.69
C GLY A 9 -22.03 -19.17 -12.10
N ARG A 10 -21.25 -18.14 -12.47
CA ARG A 10 -19.93 -17.86 -11.87
C ARG A 10 -20.04 -17.87 -10.34
N VAL A 11 -19.30 -18.77 -9.70
CA VAL A 11 -19.21 -18.85 -8.23
C VAL A 11 -18.63 -17.55 -7.69
N LYS A 12 -19.25 -16.98 -6.65
CA LYS A 12 -18.75 -15.79 -5.95
C LYS A 12 -17.33 -16.09 -5.45
N GLY A 13 -16.35 -15.32 -5.91
CA GLY A 13 -14.92 -15.56 -5.65
C GLY A 13 -14.13 -16.19 -6.80
N SER A 14 -14.78 -16.53 -7.93
CA SER A 14 -14.07 -17.00 -9.12
C SER A 14 -13.14 -15.91 -9.67
N VAL A 15 -11.83 -16.15 -9.53
CA VAL A 15 -10.75 -15.28 -9.99
C VAL A 15 -10.91 -15.00 -11.47
N ASN A 16 -10.80 -13.73 -11.86
CA ASN A 16 -10.87 -13.36 -13.27
C ASN A 16 -9.56 -13.80 -13.95
N ARG A 17 -9.65 -14.79 -14.86
CA ARG A 17 -8.46 -15.40 -15.51
C ARG A 17 -7.62 -14.34 -16.23
N SER A 18 -8.26 -13.39 -16.91
CA SER A 18 -7.58 -12.27 -17.57
C SER A 18 -6.78 -11.42 -16.57
N THR A 19 -7.38 -11.06 -15.44
CA THR A 19 -6.70 -10.29 -14.39
C THR A 19 -5.56 -11.07 -13.74
N LYS A 20 -5.68 -12.40 -13.60
CA LYS A 20 -4.59 -13.26 -13.10
C LYS A 20 -3.40 -13.25 -14.06
N ASN A 21 -3.64 -13.38 -15.36
CA ASN A 21 -2.59 -13.36 -16.37
C ASN A 21 -1.88 -12.01 -16.42
N ILE A 22 -2.63 -10.90 -16.38
CA ILE A 22 -2.05 -9.55 -16.34
C ILE A 22 -1.18 -9.37 -15.09
N ARG A 23 -1.63 -9.85 -13.93
CA ARG A 23 -0.84 -9.80 -12.69
C ARG A 23 0.47 -10.59 -12.80
N PHE A 24 0.45 -11.74 -13.46
CA PHE A 24 1.65 -12.53 -13.72
C PHE A 24 2.63 -11.77 -14.61
N ILE A 25 2.18 -11.29 -15.78
CA ILE A 25 3.03 -10.54 -16.72
C ILE A 25 3.64 -9.30 -16.05
N LEU A 26 2.85 -8.57 -15.24
CA LEU A 26 3.37 -7.44 -14.49
C LEU A 26 4.39 -7.84 -13.42
N GLY A 27 4.19 -8.99 -12.77
CA GLY A 27 5.14 -9.54 -11.80
C GLY A 27 6.47 -9.88 -12.46
N ASP A 28 6.42 -10.61 -13.56
CA ASP A 28 7.61 -11.03 -14.32
C ASP A 28 8.38 -9.80 -14.85
N LEU A 29 7.68 -8.80 -15.39
CA LEU A 29 8.29 -7.55 -15.85
C LEU A 29 8.96 -6.78 -14.71
N LEU A 30 8.32 -6.72 -13.53
CA LEU A 30 8.90 -6.05 -12.37
C LEU A 30 10.16 -6.79 -11.89
N GLU A 31 10.15 -8.12 -11.86
CA GLU A 31 11.31 -8.93 -11.48
C GLU A 31 12.48 -8.73 -12.45
N GLU A 32 12.22 -8.72 -13.75
CA GLU A 32 13.23 -8.40 -14.77
C GLU A 32 13.79 -6.98 -14.59
N SER A 33 12.92 -5.98 -14.37
CA SER A 33 13.36 -4.61 -14.13
C SER A 33 14.21 -4.46 -12.87
N LEU A 34 13.91 -5.23 -11.80
CA LEU A 34 14.70 -5.21 -10.57
C LEU A 34 16.11 -5.80 -10.78
N ASN A 35 16.23 -6.81 -11.62
CA ASN A 35 17.53 -7.39 -11.99
C ASN A 35 18.40 -6.38 -12.77
N GLY A 36 17.80 -5.58 -13.65
CA GLY A 36 18.49 -4.54 -14.44
C GLY A 36 18.67 -3.20 -13.71
N LEU A 37 17.95 -2.96 -12.61
CA LEU A 37 17.85 -1.67 -11.94
C LEU A 37 19.22 -1.06 -11.59
N GLN A 38 20.20 -1.87 -11.19
CA GLN A 38 21.55 -1.35 -10.87
C GLN A 38 22.29 -0.81 -12.09
N GLU A 39 22.11 -1.42 -13.26
CA GLU A 39 22.72 -0.96 -14.51
C GLU A 39 22.02 0.29 -15.02
N ASP A 40 20.69 0.31 -14.96
CA ASP A 40 19.86 1.48 -15.32
C ASP A 40 20.22 2.69 -14.45
N LEU A 41 20.37 2.48 -13.13
CA LEU A 41 20.83 3.52 -12.20
C LEU A 41 22.22 4.05 -12.53
N LYS A 42 23.12 3.21 -13.04
CA LYS A 42 24.48 3.63 -13.46
C LYS A 42 24.47 4.38 -14.79
N ALA A 43 23.51 4.11 -15.68
CA ALA A 43 23.36 4.77 -16.97
C ALA A 43 22.71 6.17 -16.85
N LEU A 44 21.92 6.41 -15.80
CA LEU A 44 21.29 7.70 -15.52
C LEU A 44 22.29 8.81 -15.17
N GLU A 45 21.93 10.06 -15.47
CA GLU A 45 22.71 11.22 -15.06
C GLU A 45 22.82 11.30 -13.52
N PRO A 46 23.91 11.88 -12.98
CA PRO A 46 24.13 11.93 -11.53
C PRO A 46 22.98 12.56 -10.74
N LYS A 47 22.31 13.57 -11.32
CA LYS A 47 21.18 14.27 -10.71
C LYS A 47 19.93 13.38 -10.62
N GLU A 48 19.60 12.69 -11.70
CA GLU A 48 18.43 11.81 -11.78
C GLU A 48 18.62 10.58 -10.87
N ARG A 49 19.85 10.04 -10.82
CA ARG A 49 20.22 8.95 -9.92
C ARG A 49 19.96 9.31 -8.45
N LEU A 50 20.38 10.50 -8.04
CA LEU A 50 20.12 11.00 -6.67
C LEU A 50 18.62 11.16 -6.41
N GLU A 51 17.86 11.65 -7.38
CA GLU A 51 16.42 11.80 -7.24
C GLU A 51 15.70 10.45 -7.04
N VAL A 52 16.08 9.43 -7.81
CA VAL A 52 15.55 8.08 -7.66
C VAL A 52 15.95 7.50 -6.29
N MET A 53 17.20 7.66 -5.87
CA MET A 53 17.65 7.21 -4.55
C MET A 53 16.88 7.86 -3.40
N ILE A 54 16.60 9.17 -3.48
CA ILE A 54 15.80 9.89 -2.48
C ILE A 54 14.37 9.34 -2.41
N LYS A 55 13.76 9.02 -3.56
CA LYS A 55 12.41 8.41 -3.64
C LYS A 55 12.38 6.98 -3.10
N LEU A 56 13.48 6.23 -3.20
CA LEU A 56 13.60 4.86 -2.67
C LEU A 56 13.94 4.82 -1.17
N LEU A 57 14.64 5.83 -0.65
CA LEU A 57 15.02 5.97 0.76
C LEU A 57 13.89 5.65 1.78
N PRO A 58 12.64 6.18 1.64
CA PRO A 58 11.56 5.91 2.60
C PRO A 58 11.04 4.46 2.59
N TYR A 59 11.39 3.67 1.58
CA TYR A 59 11.03 2.25 1.51
C TYR A 59 12.12 1.35 2.08
N VAL A 60 13.36 1.84 2.18
CA VAL A 60 14.50 1.13 2.76
C VAL A 60 14.68 1.46 4.24
N SER A 61 14.43 2.72 4.62
CA SER A 61 14.56 3.18 6.00
C SER A 61 13.18 3.30 6.66
N PRO A 62 13.00 2.81 7.90
CA PRO A 62 11.78 3.07 8.65
C PRO A 62 11.60 4.58 8.82
N LYS A 63 10.47 5.08 8.36
CA LYS A 63 10.10 6.48 8.56
C LYS A 63 9.82 6.67 10.05
N ILE A 64 10.60 7.53 10.71
CA ILE A 64 10.36 7.86 12.12
C ILE A 64 9.09 8.72 12.14
N ASP A 65 7.97 8.11 12.51
CA ASP A 65 6.75 8.86 12.77
C ASP A 65 6.95 9.73 14.01
N SER A 66 6.52 10.99 13.93
CA SER A 66 6.50 11.84 15.12
C SER A 66 5.59 11.20 16.17
N VAL A 67 6.13 10.95 17.36
CA VAL A 67 5.37 10.40 18.48
C VAL A 67 4.19 11.34 18.74
N LYS A 68 2.98 10.92 18.37
CA LYS A 68 1.76 11.60 18.79
C LYS A 68 1.56 11.24 20.25
N TYR A 69 1.85 12.20 21.13
CA TYR A 69 1.53 12.08 22.54
C TYR A 69 0.01 12.12 22.68
N ASN A 70 -0.61 10.94 22.73
CA ASN A 70 -2.01 10.80 23.14
C ASN A 70 -1.99 10.75 24.67
N ASP A 71 -2.14 11.91 25.31
CA ASP A 71 -2.45 11.94 26.74
C ASP A 71 -3.81 11.26 26.95
N PRO A 72 -3.89 10.14 27.69
CA PRO A 72 -5.18 9.55 28.03
C PRO A 72 -5.95 10.37 29.10
N ASP A 73 -5.32 11.39 29.69
CA ASP A 73 -5.87 12.18 30.81
C ASP A 73 -6.43 13.56 30.41
N SER A 74 -6.52 13.92 29.12
CA SER A 74 -7.03 15.24 28.72
C SER A 74 -8.57 15.34 28.70
N ALA A 75 -9.30 14.45 29.39
CA ALA A 75 -10.73 14.59 29.59
C ALA A 75 -11.01 15.60 30.71
N PHE A 76 -10.86 16.90 30.42
CA PHE A 76 -11.45 17.95 31.25
C PHE A 76 -12.97 17.82 31.21
N ASN A 77 -13.57 17.17 32.20
CA ASN A 77 -15.01 17.18 32.43
C ASN A 77 -15.42 18.57 32.95
N ILE A 78 -16.04 19.38 32.08
CA ILE A 78 -16.52 20.73 32.40
C ILE A 78 -17.83 20.68 33.23
N GLU A 79 -18.35 19.51 33.56
CA GLU A 79 -19.66 19.34 34.24
C GLU A 79 -19.61 19.43 35.78
N GLU A 80 -18.44 19.55 36.42
CA GLU A 80 -18.35 19.58 37.89
C GLU A 80 -18.37 20.98 38.54
N TRP A 81 -18.40 22.07 37.76
CA TRP A 81 -18.30 23.44 38.30
C TRP A 81 -19.61 24.22 38.42
N ASP A 82 -20.76 23.59 38.16
CA ASP A 82 -22.09 24.23 38.27
C ASP A 82 -22.92 23.74 39.48
N ASN A 83 -22.31 23.05 40.45
CA ASN A 83 -22.99 22.62 41.69
C ASN A 83 -22.20 23.00 42.96
N THR A 84 -21.84 24.27 43.12
CA THR A 84 -21.54 24.87 44.43
C THR A 84 -22.04 26.30 44.49
#